data_AF-A0A2W2D4F3-F1
#
_entry.id   AF-A0A2W2D4F3-F1
#
_cell.length_a   1.000
_cell.length_b   1.000
_cell.length_c   1.000
_cell.angle_alpha   90.00
_cell.angle_beta   90.00
_cell.angle_gamma   90.00
#
_symmetry.space_group_name_H-M   'P 1'
#
loop_
_entity.id
_entity.type
_entity.pdbx_description
1 polymer ?
#
loop_
_entity_poly.entity_id
_entity_poly.type
_entity_poly.pdbx_seq_one_letter_code
_entity_poly.pdbx_strand_id
1 'polypeptide(L)' 'MTGTEESDRAVDRFASARLTVRAHRDGGKCFHCRQGGCGQHAWAVAELARHPGGRTLLRQLGLSSTSREKT' A
#
# COMPACT_ATOMS: atom_id res chain seq x y z
N MET A 1 -26.00 21.27 4.79
CA MET A 1 -25.08 20.46 5.61
C MET A 1 -24.45 19.41 4.71
N THR A 2 -23.24 19.63 4.18
CA THR A 2 -22.53 18.62 3.37
C THR A 2 -21.05 18.75 3.65
N GLY A 3 -20.60 18.18 4.77
CA GLY A 3 -19.23 18.38 5.20
C GLY A 3 -18.84 17.40 6.29
N THR A 4 -18.83 16.10 5.99
CA THR A 4 -18.12 15.06 6.77
C THR A 4 -18.23 13.66 6.12
N GLU A 5 -17.92 13.52 4.83
CA GLU A 5 -17.86 12.16 4.21
C GLU A 5 -16.52 11.83 3.55
N GLU A 6 -15.60 12.79 3.44
CA GLU A 6 -14.30 12.58 2.78
C GLU A 6 -13.20 12.14 3.77
N SER A 7 -13.31 12.52 5.04
CA SER A 7 -12.25 12.34 6.04
C SER A 7 -12.17 10.91 6.60
N ASP A 8 -13.31 10.24 6.82
CA ASP A 8 -13.33 8.86 7.34
C ASP A 8 -12.74 7.88 6.31
N ARG A 9 -13.04 8.09 5.03
CA ARG A 9 -12.55 7.25 3.93
C ARG A 9 -11.04 7.34 3.72
N ALA A 10 -10.40 8.47 4.06
CA ALA A 10 -8.97 8.66 3.88
C ALA A 10 -8.15 7.90 4.92
N VAL A 11 -8.60 7.91 6.20
CA VAL A 11 -7.96 7.14 7.27
C VAL A 11 -8.13 5.64 7.02
N ASP A 12 -9.30 5.23 6.55
CA ASP A 12 -9.56 3.84 6.15
C ASP A 12 -8.63 3.40 5.01
N ARG A 13 -8.47 4.22 3.96
CA ARG A 13 -7.54 3.90 2.85
C ARG A 13 -6.10 3.75 3.32
N PHE A 14 -5.62 4.63 4.19
CA PHE A 14 -4.27 4.53 4.73
C PHE A 14 -4.08 3.26 5.57
N ALA A 15 -5.05 2.94 6.43
CA ALA A 15 -5.03 1.73 7.26
C ALA A 15 -5.07 0.46 6.39
N SER A 16 -5.95 0.42 5.38
CA SER A 16 -6.04 -0.67 4.41
C SER A 16 -4.75 -0.83 3.62
N ALA A 17 -4.17 0.26 3.10
CA ALA A 17 -2.92 0.23 2.37
C ALA A 17 -1.77 -0.32 3.24
N ARG A 18 -1.69 0.10 4.50
CA ARG A 18 -0.71 -0.42 5.46
C ARG A 18 -0.86 -1.91 5.69
N LEU A 19 -2.09 -2.40 5.88
CA LEU A 19 -2.36 -3.82 6.06
C LEU A 19 -2.00 -4.62 4.81
N THR A 20 -2.39 -4.14 3.63
CA THR A 20 -2.10 -4.79 2.35
C THR A 20 -0.59 -4.91 2.10
N VAL A 21 0.18 -3.85 2.34
CA VAL A 21 1.65 -3.89 2.19
C VAL A 21 2.27 -4.89 3.18
N ARG A 22 1.82 -4.91 4.44
CA ARG A 22 2.31 -5.89 5.43
C ARG A 22 1.97 -7.32 5.06
N ALA A 23 0.77 -7.55 4.52
CA ALA A 23 0.33 -8.87 4.07
C ALA A 23 1.14 -9.39 2.85
N HIS A 24 1.80 -8.51 2.09
CA HIS A 24 2.68 -8.87 0.98
C HIS A 24 4.16 -8.95 1.37
N ARG A 25 4.49 -8.69 2.65
CA ARG A 25 5.85 -8.89 3.15
C ARG A 25 6.17 -10.38 3.22
N ASP A 26 7.46 -10.72 3.15
CA ASP A 26 7.97 -12.09 3.35
C ASP A 26 7.36 -13.15 2.40
N GLY A 27 6.95 -12.73 1.20
CA GLY A 27 6.37 -13.60 0.17
C GLY A 27 4.86 -13.83 0.29
N GLY A 28 4.19 -13.12 1.19
CA GLY A 28 2.74 -13.17 1.34
C GLY A 28 2.00 -12.77 0.06
N LYS A 29 0.91 -13.49 -0.24
CA LYS A 29 0.07 -13.26 -1.41
C LYS A 29 -1.37 -13.03 -0.96
N CYS A 30 -2.05 -12.08 -1.59
CA CYS A 30 -3.50 -11.98 -1.50
C CYS A 30 -4.16 -12.76 -2.64
N PHE A 31 -5.49 -12.89 -2.57
CA PHE A 31 -6.30 -13.57 -3.59
C PHE A 31 -6.14 -12.97 -5.00
N HIS A 32 -5.72 -11.70 -5.10
CA HIS A 32 -5.51 -11.01 -6.37
C HIS A 32 -4.07 -11.07 -6.90
N CYS A 33 -3.16 -11.77 -6.21
CA CYS A 33 -1.81 -11.98 -6.73
C CYS A 33 -1.85 -12.90 -7.96
N ARG A 34 -1.40 -12.40 -9.10
CA ARG A 34 -1.20 -13.19 -10.34
C ARG A 34 0.29 -13.21 -10.71
N GLN A 35 0.66 -14.01 -11.72
CA GLN A 35 2.05 -14.11 -12.20
C GLN A 35 2.66 -12.74 -12.59
N GLY A 36 1.84 -11.77 -13.01
CA GLY A 36 2.28 -10.40 -13.34
C GLY A 36 2.22 -9.39 -12.20
N GLY A 37 2.05 -9.83 -10.94
CA GLY A 37 2.01 -8.97 -9.77
C GLY A 37 0.62 -8.82 -9.14
N CYS A 38 0.48 -7.82 -8.28
CA CYS A 38 -0.72 -7.60 -7.48
C CYS A 38 -1.14 -6.12 -7.52
N GLY A 39 -2.26 -5.84 -8.17
CA GLY A 39 -2.81 -4.48 -8.27
C GLY A 39 -3.14 -3.87 -6.90
N GLN A 40 -3.56 -4.68 -5.93
CA GLN A 40 -3.82 -4.23 -4.55
C GLN A 40 -2.53 -3.82 -3.83
N HIS A 41 -1.45 -4.56 -4.04
CA HIS A 41 -0.14 -4.19 -3.49
C HIS A 41 0.39 -2.93 -4.15
N ALA A 42 0.30 -2.81 -5.47
CA ALA A 42 0.70 -1.61 -6.20
C ALA A 42 -0.09 -0.37 -5.77
N TRP A 43 -1.42 -0.50 -5.64
CA TRP A 43 -2.27 0.57 -5.09
C TRP A 43 -1.85 0.95 -3.67
N ALA A 44 -1.62 -0.03 -2.80
CA ALA A 44 -1.28 0.23 -1.40
C ALA A 44 0.07 0.95 -1.25
N VAL A 45 1.07 0.59 -2.06
CA VAL A 45 2.35 1.30 -2.12
C VAL A 45 2.14 2.74 -2.60
N ALA A 46 1.37 2.95 -3.66
CA ALA A 46 1.07 4.28 -4.19
C ALA A 46 0.33 5.15 -3.15
N GLU A 47 -0.66 4.58 -2.46
CA GLU A 47 -1.44 5.30 -1.44
C GLU A 47 -0.56 5.69 -0.25
N LEU A 48 0.26 4.78 0.27
CA LEU A 48 1.20 5.09 1.36
C LEU A 48 2.23 6.16 0.95
N ALA A 49 2.66 6.19 -0.31
CA ALA A 49 3.62 7.17 -0.80
C ALA A 49 3.08 8.62 -0.75
N ARG A 50 1.76 8.82 -0.68
CA ARG A 50 1.12 10.14 -0.58
C ARG A 50 1.23 10.77 0.80
N HIS A 51 1.54 9.99 1.83
CA HIS A 51 1.60 10.45 3.22
C HIS A 51 3.01 10.38 3.81
N PRO A 52 3.47 11.37 4.59
CA PRO A 52 4.79 11.32 5.22
C PRO A 52 5.03 10.06 6.06
N GLY A 53 4.03 9.64 6.84
CA GLY A 53 4.10 8.41 7.63
C GLY A 53 4.18 7.14 6.78
N GLY A 54 3.47 7.12 5.65
CA GLY A 54 3.50 6.00 4.71
C GLY A 54 4.84 5.88 3.98
N ARG A 55 5.46 7.01 3.59
CA ARG A 55 6.81 7.02 2.99
C ARG A 55 7.86 6.48 3.94
N THR A 56 7.79 6.85 5.23
CA THR A 56 8.68 6.28 6.26
C THR A 56 8.50 4.77 6.40
N LEU A 57 7.25 4.29 6.42
CA LEU A 57 6.95 2.86 6.46
C LEU A 57 7.50 2.12 5.23
N LEU A 58 7.27 2.64 4.02
CA LEU A 58 7.77 2.04 2.79
C LEU A 58 9.30 1.92 2.79
N ARG A 59 10.00 2.94 3.31
CA ARG A 59 11.47 2.90 3.48
C ARG A 59 11.91 1.83 4.47
N GLN A 60 11.22 1.67 5.60
CA GLN A 60 11.50 0.60 6.57
C GLN A 60 11.29 -0.79 5.99
N LEU A 61 10.36 -0.93 5.04
CA LEU A 61 10.05 -2.19 4.38
C LEU A 61 10.90 -2.45 3.13
N GLY A 62 11.80 -1.54 2.74
CA GLY A 62 12.59 -1.67 1.51
C GLY A 62 11.78 -1.53 0.21
N LEU A 63 10.55 -1.01 0.29
CA LEU A 63 9.61 -0.85 -0.84
C LEU A 63 9.72 0.54 -1.50
N SER A 64 10.87 1.22 -1.35
CA SER A 64 11.12 2.49 -2.04
C SER A 64 10.87 2.33 -3.54
N SER A 65 10.16 3.30 -4.13
CA SER A 65 9.59 3.31 -5.48
C SER A 65 10.57 3.19 -6.66
N THR A 66 11.75 2.63 -6.44
CA THR A 66 12.67 2.20 -7.48
C THR A 66 12.57 0.68 -7.59
N SER A 67 11.81 0.25 -8.59
CA SER A 67 11.67 -1.11 -9.10
C SER A 67 12.80 -2.07 -8.74
N ARG A 68 12.43 -3.23 -8.17
CA ARG A 68 13.12 -4.47 -8.48
C ARG A 68 12.17 -5.65 -8.43
N GLU A 69 11.47 -5.79 -9.55
CA GLU A 69 11.31 -7.11 -10.15
C GLU A 69 12.71 -7.71 -10.31
N LYS A 70 13.01 -8.82 -9.62
CA LYS A 70 14.20 -9.60 -9.92
C LYS A 70 13.99 -11.07 -9.57
N THR A 71 13.65 -11.80 -10.63
CA THR A 71 14.03 -13.18 -10.99
C THR A 71 13.68 -14.29 -10.01
#